data_AF-A0A0Q5XR28-F1
#
_entry.id   AF-A0A0Q5XR28-F1
#
_cell.length_a   1.000
_cell.length_b   1.000
_cell.length_c   1.000
_cell.angle_alpha   90.00
_cell.angle_beta   90.00
_cell.angle_gamma   90.00
#
_symmetry.space_group_name_H-M   'P 1'
#
loop_
_entity.id
_entity.type
_entity.pdbx_description
1 polymer ?
#
loop_
_entity_poly.entity_id
_entity_poly.type
_entity_poly.pdbx_seq_one_letter_code
_entity_poly.pdbx_strand_id
1 'polypeptide(L)'
;MRYVIESSQKFTKTGSLGAWLFVCAPILVAIGLVWLSKEQRSYSPDPAVPALVIGVASIGFLLGAVLIVVGRTQTHTVSTVEVHGSKGSGGQI
;
A
#
# COMPACT_ATOMS: atom_id res chain seq x y z
N MET A 1 17.81 14.86 -29.10
CA MET A 1 17.67 13.56 -28.39
C MET A 1 16.59 13.71 -27.34
N ARG A 2 15.59 12.80 -27.28
CA ARG A 2 14.54 12.84 -26.25
C ARG A 2 14.69 11.62 -25.35
N TYR A 3 14.92 11.84 -24.06
CA TYR A 3 14.92 10.78 -23.07
C TYR A 3 13.50 10.58 -22.55
N VAL A 4 12.97 9.37 -22.63
CA VAL A 4 11.69 8.99 -22.02
C VAL A 4 12.02 8.09 -20.83
N ILE A 5 11.62 8.52 -19.64
CA ILE A 5 11.80 7.76 -18.41
C ILE A 5 10.44 7.17 -18.06
N GLU A 6 10.28 5.87 -18.25
CA GLU A 6 9.11 5.14 -17.77
C GLU A 6 9.43 4.48 -16.43
N SER A 7 8.76 4.94 -15.38
CA SER A 7 8.82 4.34 -14.05
C SER A 7 7.57 3.49 -13.82
N SER A 8 7.73 2.18 -13.71
CA SER A 8 6.65 1.27 -13.31
C SER A 8 6.86 0.86 -11.85
N GLN A 9 5.81 0.97 -11.04
CA GLN A 9 5.83 0.51 -9.66
C GLN A 9 4.81 -0.60 -9.47
N LYS A 10 5.26 -1.76 -9.01
CA LYS A 10 4.40 -2.91 -8.73
C LYS A 10 4.60 -3.35 -7.28
N PHE A 11 3.50 -3.73 -6.63
CA PHE A 11 3.56 -4.39 -5.34
C PHE A 11 3.88 -5.87 -5.51
N THR A 12 4.78 -6.37 -4.68
CA THR A 12 4.99 -7.80 -4.51
C THR A 12 3.82 -8.41 -3.73
N LYS A 13 3.72 -9.74 -3.68
CA LYS A 13 2.71 -10.43 -2.85
C LYS A 13 2.75 -9.97 -1.39
N THR A 14 3.97 -9.74 -0.87
CA THR A 14 4.20 -9.22 0.48
C THR A 14 3.68 -7.79 0.64
N GLY A 15 3.91 -6.92 -0.35
CA GLY A 15 3.39 -5.55 -0.32
C GLY A 15 1.86 -5.49 -0.39
N SER A 16 1.24 -6.40 -1.14
CA SER A 16 -0.23 -6.55 -1.18
C SER A 16 -0.80 -7.01 0.16
N LEU A 17 -0.16 -7.96 0.84
CA LEU A 17 -0.54 -8.37 2.19
C LEU A 17 -0.41 -7.20 3.18
N GLY A 18 0.67 -6.42 3.07
CA GLY A 18 0.86 -5.20 3.85
C GLY A 18 -0.26 -4.19 3.64
N ALA A 19 -0.67 -3.96 2.39
CA ALA A 19 -1.79 -3.08 2.04
C ALA A 19 -3.10 -3.55 2.68
N TRP A 20 -3.40 -4.84 2.64
CA TRP A 20 -4.57 -5.41 3.30
C TRP A 20 -4.55 -5.21 4.81
N LEU A 21 -3.43 -5.50 5.48
CA LEU A 21 -3.28 -5.29 6.92
C LEU A 21 -3.45 -3.82 7.30
N PHE A 22 -2.86 -2.91 6.53
CA PHE A 22 -2.93 -1.47 6.78
C PHE A 22 -4.35 -0.92 6.66
N VAL A 23 -5.15 -1.43 5.72
CA VAL A 23 -6.55 -1.00 5.52
C VAL A 23 -7.50 -1.65 6.53
N CYS A 24 -7.32 -2.94 6.83
CA CYS A 24 -8.23 -3.66 7.74
C CYS A 24 -7.98 -3.36 9.22
N ALA A 25 -6.74 -3.09 9.62
CA ALA A 25 -6.40 -2.81 11.01
C ALA A 25 -7.19 -1.65 11.66
N PRO A 26 -7.33 -0.44 11.04
CA PRO A 26 -8.11 0.64 11.65
C PRO A 26 -9.60 0.27 11.85
N ILE A 27 -10.16 -0.60 11.00
CA ILE A 27 -11.52 -1.11 11.16
C ILE A 27 -11.61 -2.00 12.41
N LEU A 28 -10.66 -2.90 12.60
CA LEU A 28 -10.59 -3.77 13.78
C LEU A 28 -10.36 -2.97 15.07
N VAL A 29 -9.52 -1.93 15.04
CA VAL A 29 -9.33 -1.02 16.17
C VAL A 29 -10.64 -0.30 16.51
N ALA A 30 -11.36 0.23 15.51
CA ALA A 30 -12.64 0.89 15.74
C ALA A 30 -13.68 -0.07 16.38
N ILE A 31 -13.78 -1.31 15.88
CA ILE A 31 -14.63 -2.34 16.46
C ILE A 31 -14.23 -2.64 17.91
N GLY A 32 -12.93 -2.82 18.17
CA GLY A 32 -12.41 -3.08 19.50
C GLY A 32 -12.70 -1.94 20.48
N LEU A 33 -12.59 -0.68 20.04
CA LEU A 33 -12.91 0.50 20.86
C LEU A 33 -14.41 0.60 21.17
N VAL A 34 -15.28 0.33 20.20
CA VAL A 34 -16.73 0.28 20.41
C VAL A 34 -17.08 -0.84 21.38
N TRP A 35 -16.47 -2.01 21.23
CA TRP A 35 -16.65 -3.13 22.16
C TRP A 35 -16.18 -2.75 23.56
N LEU A 36 -14.95 -2.24 23.72
CA LEU A 36 -14.41 -1.80 25.02
C LEU A 36 -15.35 -0.80 25.70
N SER A 37 -15.90 0.15 24.94
CA SER A 37 -16.84 1.16 25.45
C SER A 37 -18.17 0.55 25.92
N LYS A 38 -18.64 -0.53 25.27
CA LYS A 38 -19.82 -1.28 25.72
C LYS A 38 -19.51 -2.10 26.97
N GLU A 39 -18.35 -2.73 27.01
CA GLU A 39 -17.89 -3.58 28.11
C GLU A 39 -17.76 -2.80 29.41
N GLN A 40 -17.24 -1.57 29.35
CA GLN A 40 -17.14 -0.67 30.50
C GLN A 40 -18.49 -0.29 31.12
N ARG A 41 -19.61 -0.50 30.41
CA ARG A 41 -20.97 -0.25 30.92
C ARG A 41 -21.66 -1.51 31.45
N SER A 42 -21.02 -2.67 31.33
CA SER A 42 -21.55 -3.95 31.84
C SER A 42 -21.36 -4.08 33.35
N TYR A 43 -22.23 -4.88 33.98
CA TYR A 43 -22.17 -5.17 35.41
C TYR A 43 -20.94 -6.00 35.82
N SER A 44 -20.36 -6.76 34.88
CA SER A 44 -19.14 -7.54 35.06
C SER A 44 -18.24 -7.35 33.84
N PRO A 45 -17.45 -6.26 33.79
CA PRO A 45 -16.65 -5.93 32.61
C PRO A 45 -15.47 -6.89 32.44
N ASP A 46 -15.30 -7.44 31.25
CA ASP A 46 -14.05 -8.08 30.82
C ASP A 46 -13.36 -7.29 29.70
N PRO A 47 -12.51 -6.30 30.03
CA PRO A 47 -11.84 -5.48 29.05
C PRO A 47 -10.68 -6.21 28.33
N ALA A 48 -10.30 -7.41 28.76
CA ALA A 48 -9.11 -8.09 28.24
C ALA A 48 -9.28 -8.48 26.77
N VAL A 49 -10.46 -9.00 26.41
CA VAL A 49 -10.78 -9.41 25.03
C VAL A 49 -10.73 -8.21 24.06
N PRO A 50 -11.46 -7.10 24.28
CA PRO A 50 -11.38 -5.96 23.37
C PRO A 50 -10.00 -5.30 23.37
N ALA A 51 -9.28 -5.28 24.51
CA ALA A 51 -7.91 -4.78 24.56
C ALA A 51 -6.95 -5.61 23.70
N LEU A 52 -7.07 -6.94 23.71
CA LEU A 52 -6.28 -7.83 22.84
C LEU A 52 -6.57 -7.59 21.37
N VAL A 53 -7.85 -7.40 21.00
CA VAL A 53 -8.24 -7.09 19.61
C VAL A 53 -7.57 -5.80 19.14
N ILE A 54 -7.62 -4.74 19.96
CA ILE A 54 -6.97 -3.45 19.66
C ILE A 54 -5.45 -3.63 19.54
N GLY A 55 -4.83 -4.36 20.46
CA GLY A 55 -3.39 -4.61 20.46
C GLY A 55 -2.91 -5.34 19.21
N VAL A 56 -3.56 -6.46 18.86
CA VAL A 56 -3.23 -7.24 17.66
C VAL A 56 -3.46 -6.44 16.39
N ALA A 57 -4.56 -5.69 16.29
CA ALA A 57 -4.82 -4.83 15.14
C ALA A 57 -3.78 -3.71 15.00
N SER A 58 -3.35 -3.11 16.10
CA SER A 58 -2.31 -2.06 16.10
C SER A 58 -0.95 -2.60 15.63
N ILE A 59 -0.57 -3.78 16.09
CA ILE A 59 0.64 -4.47 15.61
C ILE A 59 0.51 -4.80 14.11
N GLY A 60 -0.65 -5.33 13.70
CA GLY A 60 -0.96 -5.60 12.31
C GLY A 60 -0.86 -4.37 11.41
N PHE A 61 -1.30 -3.21 11.89
CA PHE A 61 -1.17 -1.93 11.21
C PHE A 61 0.30 -1.54 10.98
N LEU A 62 1.11 -1.61 12.04
CA LEU A 62 2.54 -1.27 11.97
C LEU A 62 3.29 -2.21 11.01
N LEU A 63 3.04 -3.51 11.12
CA LEU A 63 3.60 -4.50 10.20
C LEU A 63 3.11 -4.25 8.78
N GLY A 64 1.82 -3.96 8.58
CA GLY A 64 1.25 -3.62 7.28
C GLY A 64 1.96 -2.44 6.64
N ALA A 65 2.18 -1.36 7.40
CA ALA A 65 2.92 -0.19 6.94
C ALA A 65 4.35 -0.55 6.50
N VAL A 66 5.07 -1.34 7.29
CA VAL A 66 6.43 -1.80 6.95
C VAL A 66 6.42 -2.66 5.68
N LEU A 67 5.48 -3.60 5.56
CA LEU A 67 5.39 -4.50 4.41
C LEU A 67 5.01 -3.77 3.13
N ILE A 68 4.19 -2.71 3.20
CA ILE A 68 3.93 -1.83 2.05
C ILE A 68 5.23 -1.17 1.59
N VAL A 69 6.06 -0.68 2.50
CA VAL A 69 7.31 0.00 2.13
C VAL A 69 8.30 -0.99 1.50
N VAL A 70 8.51 -2.14 2.14
CA VAL A 70 9.49 -3.16 1.70
C VAL A 70 9.00 -3.92 0.46
N GLY A 71 7.69 -4.13 0.33
CA GLY A 71 7.06 -4.90 -0.75
C GLY A 71 6.91 -4.15 -2.07
N ARG A 72 7.67 -3.07 -2.29
CA ARG A 72 7.63 -2.26 -3.52
C ARG A 72 8.79 -2.63 -4.43
N THR A 73 8.47 -2.99 -5.68
CA THR A 73 9.47 -3.12 -6.74
C THR A 73 9.31 -1.93 -7.70
N GLN A 74 10.39 -1.18 -7.89
CA GLN A 74 10.47 -0.10 -8.86
C GLN A 74 11.33 -0.54 -10.03
N THR A 75 10.78 -0.47 -11.24
CA THR A 75 11.54 -0.72 -12.47
C THR A 75 11.61 0.58 -13.25
N HIS A 76 12.82 1.05 -13.49
CA HIS A 76 13.10 2.22 -14.32
C HIS A 76 13.59 1.75 -15.68
N THR A 77 12.80 2.00 -16.72
CA THR A 77 13.22 1.75 -18.10
C THR A 77 13.59 3.10 -18.71
N VAL A 78 14.87 3.26 -19.06
CA VAL A 78 15.37 4.45 -19.78
C VAL A 78 15.41 4.11 -21.26
N SER A 79 14.54 4.74 -22.04
CA SER A 79 14.53 4.58 -23.49
C SER A 79 14.96 5.89 -24.15
N THR A 80 16.02 5.80 -24.97
CA THR A 80 16.44 6.91 -25.84
C THR A 80 15.57 6.89 -27.08
N VAL A 81 14.63 7.82 -27.17
CA VAL A 81 13.87 8.04 -28.39
C VAL A 81 14.72 8.96 -29.27
N GLU A 82 15.36 8.38 -30.29
CA GLU A 82 15.89 9.18 -31.38
C GLU A 82 14.73 9.89 -32.05
N VAL A 83 14.70 11.22 -31.94
CA VAL A 83 13.79 12.06 -32.71
C VAL A 83 14.34 12.03 -34.13
N HIS A 84 13.92 11.04 -34.92
CA HIS A 84 14.14 11.08 -36.36
C HIS A 84 13.32 12.26 -36.89
N GLY A 85 14.03 13.37 -37.10
CA GLY A 85 13.47 14.59 -37.66
C GLY A 85 12.82 14.28 -39.00
N SER A 86 11.55 14.63 -39.07
CA SER A 86 10.72 14.81 -40.25
C SER A 86 11.48 15.19 -41.52
N LYS A 87 11.24 14.41 -42.59
CA LYS A 87 11.10 14.80 -44.01
C LYS A 87 11.98 15.94 -44.54
N GLY A 88 12.94 15.55 -45.38
CA GLY A 88 13.53 16.40 -46.41
C GLY A 88 13.92 15.60 -47.65
N SER A 89 13.15 15.80 -48.73
CA SER A 89 13.56 15.71 -50.15
C SER A 89 13.81 14.34 -50.82
N GLY A 90 13.18 14.16 -51.99
CA GLY A 90 13.65 13.23 -53.03
C GLY A 90 12.54 12.44 -53.72
N GLY A 91 12.06 12.93 -54.87
CA GLY A 91 10.91 12.38 -55.59
C GLY A 91 11.17 11.11 -56.40
N GLN A 92 10.06 10.38 -56.62
CA GLN A 92 9.67 9.61 -57.82
C GLN A 92 8.13 9.75 -57.78
N ILE A 93 7.44 10.39 -58.73
CA ILE A 93 7.32 10.16 -60.18
C ILE A 93 7.08 11.51 -60.86
#